data_AF-A0A661F2I2-F1
#
_entry.id   AF-A0A661F2I2-F1
#
_cell.length_a   1.000
_cell.length_b   1.000
_cell.length_c   1.000
_cell.angle_alpha   90.00
_cell.angle_beta   90.00
_cell.angle_gamma   90.00
#
_symmetry.space_group_name_H-M   'P 1'
#
loop_
_entity.id
_entity.type
_entity.pdbx_description
1 polymer ?
#
loop_
_entity_poly.entity_id
_entity_poly.type
_entity_poly.pdbx_seq_one_letter_code
_entity_poly.pdbx_strand_id
1 'polypeptide(L)'
;MDKHIIVGVHIVDREAHAPKVQEVFTKYGAQINTRLGLHDSVCASNGLILLEMADTPETCRLIEEIGSFEGVDCQTMMFEH
;
A
#
# COMPACT_ATOMS: atom_id res chain seq x y z
N MET A 1 -14.59 -7.52 16.73
CA MET A 1 -15.18 -7.05 15.48
C MET A 1 -14.02 -6.78 14.56
N ASP A 2 -13.96 -7.48 13.43
CA ASP A 2 -12.85 -7.32 12.48
C ASP A 2 -13.00 -5.97 11.78
N LYS A 3 -11.91 -5.21 11.71
CA LYS A 3 -11.89 -3.92 11.04
C LYS A 3 -11.74 -4.11 9.54
N HIS A 4 -12.40 -3.28 8.75
CA HIS A 4 -12.04 -3.12 7.33
C HIS A 4 -10.92 -2.08 7.22
N ILE A 5 -9.78 -2.49 6.65
CA ILE A 5 -8.58 -1.66 6.52
C ILE A 5 -8.28 -1.45 5.03
N ILE A 6 -8.29 -0.18 4.61
CA ILE A 6 -7.85 0.24 3.28
C ILE A 6 -6.55 1.04 3.43
N VAL A 7 -5.54 0.68 2.64
CA VAL A 7 -4.25 1.36 2.60
C VAL A 7 -4.06 1.97 1.22
N GLY A 8 -3.87 3.29 1.18
CA GLY A 8 -3.45 4.01 -0.02
C GLY A 8 -1.94 4.18 -0.03
N VAL A 9 -1.31 3.78 -1.14
CA VAL A 9 0.14 3.89 -1.36
C VAL A 9 0.38 4.73 -2.59
N HIS A 10 0.92 5.93 -2.39
CA HIS A 10 1.32 6.84 -3.44
C HIS A 10 2.85 6.84 -3.58
N ILE A 11 3.33 6.56 -4.79
CA ILE A 11 4.74 6.36 -5.10
C ILE A 11 5.16 7.48 -6.05
N VAL A 12 6.13 8.29 -5.64
CA VAL A 12 6.81 9.27 -6.47
C VAL A 12 8.04 8.63 -7.10
N ASP A 13 8.36 9.00 -8.34
CA ASP A 13 9.46 8.41 -9.10
C ASP A 13 9.36 6.86 -9.11
N ARG A 14 8.23 6.40 -9.65
CA ARG A 14 7.81 5.01 -9.67
C ARG A 14 8.89 4.09 -10.26
N GLU A 15 9.66 4.53 -11.25
CA GLU A 15 10.70 3.68 -11.85
C GLU A 15 11.77 3.28 -10.83
N ALA A 16 12.15 4.20 -9.94
CA ALA A 16 13.11 3.95 -8.88
C ALA A 16 12.52 3.16 -7.70
N HIS A 17 11.28 3.46 -7.31
CA HIS A 17 10.71 2.98 -6.04
C HIS A 17 9.75 1.78 -6.16
N ALA A 18 9.13 1.57 -7.32
CA ALA A 18 8.15 0.50 -7.49
C ALA A 18 8.71 -0.91 -7.22
N PRO A 19 9.94 -1.28 -7.63
CA PRO A 19 10.46 -2.62 -7.35
C PRO A 19 10.48 -2.94 -5.85
N LYS A 20 10.95 -2.02 -5.01
CA LYS A 20 10.99 -2.17 -3.56
C LYS A 20 9.60 -2.31 -2.96
N VAL A 21 8.65 -1.48 -3.40
CA VAL A 21 7.26 -1.56 -2.93
C VAL A 21 6.61 -2.90 -3.34
N GLN A 22 6.89 -3.41 -4.54
CA GLN A 22 6.39 -4.72 -4.98
C GLN A 22 6.99 -5.88 -4.17
N GLU A 23 8.24 -5.79 -3.75
CA GLU A 23 8.85 -6.79 -2.85
C GLU A 23 8.10 -6.86 -1.51
N VAL A 24 7.76 -5.70 -0.94
CA VAL A 24 6.97 -5.65 0.30
C VAL A 24 5.57 -6.24 0.09
N PHE A 25 4.87 -5.88 -0.99
CA PHE A 25 3.58 -6.48 -1.30
C PHE A 25 3.66 -8.00 -1.49
N THR A 26 4.75 -8.51 -2.06
CA THR A 26 4.97 -9.95 -2.22
C THR A 26 5.20 -10.62 -0.87
N LYS A 27 6.03 -10.01 -0.01
CA LYS A 27 6.33 -10.48 1.35
C LYS A 27 5.08 -10.61 2.22
N TYR A 28 4.14 -9.68 2.09
CA TYR A 28 2.89 -9.65 2.89
C TYR A 28 1.65 -10.08 2.09
N GLY A 29 1.81 -10.68 0.91
CA GLY A 29 0.71 -10.93 -0.02
C GLY A 29 -0.45 -11.74 0.55
N ALA A 30 -0.20 -12.60 1.55
CA ALA A 30 -1.23 -13.36 2.24
C ALA A 30 -2.24 -12.51 3.03
N GLN A 31 -1.90 -11.25 3.34
CA GLN A 31 -2.75 -10.31 4.08
C GLN A 31 -3.47 -9.31 3.17
N ILE A 32 -3.17 -9.34 1.87
CA ILE A 32 -3.76 -8.43 0.88
C ILE A 32 -4.98 -9.13 0.28
N ASN A 33 -6.17 -8.65 0.63
CA ASN A 33 -7.43 -9.16 0.09
C ASN A 33 -7.63 -8.66 -1.35
N THR A 34 -7.33 -7.38 -1.59
CA THR A 34 -7.50 -6.71 -2.88
C THR A 34 -6.33 -5.78 -3.14
N ARG A 35 -5.82 -5.74 -4.38
CA ARG A 35 -4.80 -4.79 -4.85
C ARG A 35 -5.26 -4.12 -6.14
N LEU A 36 -5.50 -2.81 -6.08
CA LEU A 36 -5.92 -2.00 -7.23
C LEU A 36 -4.86 -0.96 -7.57
N GLY A 37 -4.26 -1.08 -8.76
CA GLY A 37 -3.42 -0.03 -9.32
C GLY A 37 -4.27 1.02 -10.02
N LEU A 38 -4.12 2.28 -9.65
CA LEU A 38 -4.78 3.43 -10.25
C LEU A 38 -3.80 4.20 -11.14
N HIS A 39 -4.30 4.67 -12.27
CA HIS A 39 -3.51 5.51 -13.16
C HIS A 39 -3.53 6.96 -12.64
N ASP A 40 -2.36 7.53 -12.38
CA ASP A 40 -2.23 8.96 -12.10
C ASP A 40 -2.24 9.73 -13.42
N SER A 41 -3.33 10.45 -13.67
CA SER A 41 -3.50 11.26 -14.88
C SER A 41 -2.72 12.58 -14.84
N VAL A 42 -2.19 12.97 -13.68
CA VAL A 42 -1.42 14.20 -13.49
C VAL A 42 0.06 13.96 -13.78
N CYS A 43 0.60 12.81 -13.39
CA CYS A 43 2.01 12.48 -13.59
C CYS A 43 2.23 10.98 -13.83
N ALA A 44 2.64 10.61 -15.05
CA ALA A 44 2.86 9.20 -15.42
C ALA A 44 4.03 8.53 -14.64
N SER A 45 4.94 9.33 -14.06
CA SER A 45 6.02 8.82 -13.22
C SER A 45 5.58 8.52 -11.79
N ASN A 46 4.35 8.84 -11.40
CA ASN A 46 3.81 8.49 -10.10
C ASN A 46 2.92 7.25 -10.20
N GLY A 47 2.77 6.54 -9.08
CA GLY A 47 1.88 5.39 -8.97
C GLY A 47 0.96 5.53 -7.78
N LEU A 48 -0.33 5.25 -7.96
CA LEU A 48 -1.28 5.16 -6.86
C LEU A 48 -1.81 3.73 -6.76
N ILE A 49 -1.77 3.15 -5.57
CA ILE A 49 -2.21 1.78 -5.31
C ILE A 49 -3.13 1.80 -4.09
N LEU A 50 -4.27 1.11 -4.18
CA LEU A 50 -5.14 0.81 -3.05
C LEU A 50 -5.00 -0.66 -2.68
N LEU A 51 -4.82 -0.92 -1.39
CA LEU A 51 -4.85 -2.25 -0.81
C LEU A 51 -6.02 -2.37 0.15
N GLU A 52 -6.76 -3.45 0.03
CA GLU A 52 -7.62 -3.94 1.09
C GLU A 52 -6.83 -4.98 1.89
N MET A 53 -6.77 -4.80 3.21
CA MET A 53 -5.93 -5.60 4.09
C MET A 53 -6.77 -6.37 5.13
N ALA A 54 -6.29 -7.54 5.53
CA ALA A 54 -6.80 -8.26 6.69
C ALA A 54 -6.46 -7.51 8.00
N ASP A 55 -7.29 -7.66 9.03
CA ASP A 55 -7.06 -7.08 10.36
C ASP A 55 -6.08 -7.94 11.17
N THR A 56 -4.80 -7.89 10.81
CA THR A 56 -3.72 -8.70 11.41
C THR A 56 -2.50 -7.84 11.79
N PRO A 57 -1.66 -8.28 12.74
CA PRO A 57 -0.41 -7.57 13.07
C PRO A 57 0.53 -7.38 11.87
N GLU A 58 0.47 -8.29 10.91
CA GLU A 58 1.24 -8.23 9.66
C GLU A 58 0.83 -7.02 8.81
N THR A 59 -0.43 -6.59 8.86
CA THR A 59 -0.89 -5.36 8.18
C THR A 59 -0.19 -4.12 8.74
N CYS A 60 -0.04 -4.02 10.05
CA CYS A 60 0.72 -2.92 10.66
C CYS A 60 2.19 -2.94 10.21
N ARG A 61 2.82 -4.11 10.16
CA ARG A 61 4.21 -4.25 9.69
C ARG A 61 4.37 -3.86 8.22
N LEU A 62 3.41 -4.22 7.36
CA LEU A 62 3.40 -3.77 5.97
C LEU A 62 3.31 -2.24 5.88
N ILE A 63 2.41 -1.61 6.63
CA ILE A 63 2.22 -0.15 6.61
C ILE A 63 3.49 0.57 7.06
N GLU A 64 4.12 0.11 8.15
CA GLU A 64 5.37 0.64 8.67
C GLU A 64 6.54 0.47 7.68
N GLU A 65 6.69 -0.71 7.08
CA GLU A 65 7.78 -1.00 6.15
C GLU A 65 7.68 -0.16 4.89
N ILE A 66 6.50 -0.05 4.29
CA ILE A 66 6.28 0.76 3.08
C ILE A 66 6.43 2.25 3.38
N GLY A 67 5.89 2.72 4.51
CA GLY A 67 5.99 4.12 4.94
C GLY A 67 7.40 4.56 5.27
N SER A 68 8.36 3.63 5.41
CA SER A 68 9.77 3.95 5.63
C SER A 68 10.54 4.29 4.35
N PHE A 69 9.96 4.04 3.17
CA PHE A 69 10.62 4.29 1.91
C PHE A 69 10.52 5.76 1.51
N GLU A 70 11.67 6.38 1.21
CA GLU A 70 11.70 7.69 0.60
C GLU A 70 10.93 7.66 -0.74
N GLY A 71 10.14 8.71 -1.00
CA GLY A 71 9.30 8.78 -2.19
C GLY A 71 7.99 7.99 -2.10
N VAL A 72 7.66 7.39 -0.96
CA VAL A 72 6.37 6.71 -0.75
C VAL A 72 5.56 7.44 0.34
N ASP A 73 4.33 7.82 0.01
CA ASP A 73 3.32 8.31 0.95
C ASP A 73 2.27 7.22 1.17
N CYS A 74 1.97 6.95 2.43
CA CYS A 74 1.09 5.87 2.85
C CYS A 74 0.00 6.42 3.77
N GLN A 75 -1.26 6.15 3.43
CA GLN A 75 -2.43 6.59 4.18
C GLN A 75 -3.32 5.40 4.50
N THR A 76 -3.96 5.40 5.66
CA THR A 76 -4.84 4.30 6.10
C THR A 76 -6.23 4.81 6.42
N MET A 77 -7.24 4.05 5.98
CA MET A 77 -8.64 4.26 6.28
C MET A 77 -9.19 3.01 6.97
N MET A 78 -9.80 3.19 8.14
CA MET A 78 -10.28 2.09 8.98
C MET A 78 -11.78 2.23 9.24
N PHE A 79 -12.50 1.12 9.14
CA PHE A 79 -13.93 1.04 9.46
C PHE A 79 -14.16 0.00 10.56
N GLU A 80 -15.00 0.33 11.52
CA GLU A 80 -15.46 -0.56 12.60
C GLU A 80 -16.87 -1.08 12.29
N HIS A 81 -17.18 -2.29 12.74
CA HIS A 81 -18.50 -2.93 12.63
C HIS A 81 -19.14 -3.09 14.01
#